data_AF-A0A0E4HDQ6-F1
#
_entry.id   AF-A0A0E4HDQ6-F1
#
_cell.length_a   1.000
_cell.length_b   1.000
_cell.length_c   1.000
_cell.angle_alpha   90.00
_cell.angle_beta   90.00
_cell.angle_gamma   90.00
#
_symmetry.space_group_name_H-M   'P 1'
#
loop_
_entity.id
_entity.type
_entity.pdbx_description
1 polymer ?
#
loop_
_entity_poly.entity_id
_entity_poly.type
_entity_poly.pdbx_seq_one_letter_code
_entity_poly.pdbx_strand_id
1 'polypeptide(L)' 'MPSYYFKELWTPLSWIGIKFFRDDEGYLWIKRWSKPRKRWR' A
#
# COMPACT_ATOMS: atom_id res chain seq x y z
N MET A 1 -7.68 -1.54 -19.25
CA MET A 1 -7.79 -1.16 -17.82
C MET A 1 -6.69 -0.16 -17.57
N PRO A 2 -6.96 1.08 -17.11
CA PRO A 2 -5.89 2.03 -16.81
C PRO A 2 -4.95 1.34 -15.83
N SER A 3 -3.70 1.18 -16.24
CA SER A 3 -2.69 0.40 -15.55
C SER A 3 -2.29 1.13 -14.28
N TYR A 4 -3.11 0.96 -13.24
CA TYR A 4 -2.83 1.36 -11.87
C TYR A 4 -1.61 0.55 -11.40
N TYR A 5 -0.42 1.13 -11.54
CA TYR A 5 0.83 0.51 -11.12
C TYR A 5 0.99 0.68 -9.62
N PHE A 6 0.40 -0.24 -8.86
CA PHE A 6 0.67 -0.35 -7.43
C PHE A 6 2.06 -0.93 -7.22
N LYS A 7 3.01 -0.11 -6.75
CA LYS A 7 4.31 -0.60 -6.28
C LYS A 7 4.18 -0.96 -4.80
N GLU A 8 4.28 -2.25 -4.49
CA GLU A 8 4.41 -2.69 -3.09
C GLU A 8 5.78 -2.24 -2.57
N LEU A 9 5.78 -1.46 -1.49
CA LEU A 9 7.00 -1.03 -0.81
C LEU A 9 7.31 -2.03 0.30
N TRP A 10 8.33 -2.87 0.07
CA TRP A 10 8.80 -3.78 1.11
C TRP A 10 9.43 -2.97 2.24
N THR A 11 8.87 -3.10 3.43
CA THR A 11 9.33 -2.41 4.64
C THR A 11 9.39 -3.43 5.79
N PRO A 12 10.24 -3.21 6.81
CA PRO A 12 10.29 -4.09 7.99
C PRO A 12 8.93 -4.18 8.72
N LEU A 13 8.10 -3.15 8.59
CA LEU A 13 6.70 -3.12 9.04
C LEU A 13 5.83 -4.21 8.39
N SER A 14 6.22 -4.74 7.24
CA SER A 14 5.55 -5.86 6.59
C SER A 14 5.62 -7.16 7.41
N TRP A 15 6.65 -7.34 8.24
CA TRP A 15 6.71 -8.48 9.17
C TRP A 15 5.67 -8.37 10.28
N ILE A 16 5.29 -7.15 10.65
CA ILE A 16 4.24 -6.86 11.64
C ILE A 16 2.87 -6.70 10.94
N GLY A 17 2.74 -7.19 9.70
CA GLY A 17 1.47 -7.18 8.95
C GLY A 17 1.07 -5.83 8.37
N ILE A 18 1.97 -4.84 8.34
CA ILE A 18 1.71 -3.52 7.75
C ILE A 18 2.37 -3.45 6.37
N LYS A 19 1.57 -3.50 5.31
CA LYS A 19 2.04 -3.37 3.92
C LYS A 19 1.76 -1.96 3.40
N PHE A 20 2.75 -1.40 2.72
CA PHE A 20 2.64 -0.12 2.05
C PHE A 20 2.58 -0.34 0.54
N PHE A 21 1.65 0.35 -0.12
CA PHE A 21 1.56 0.38 -1.57
C PHE A 21 1.61 1.83 -1.98
N ARG A 22 2.42 2.13 -2.99
CA ARG A 22 2.48 3.46 -3.58
C ARG A 22 1.88 3.39 -4.97
N ASP A 23 1.02 4.34 -5.24
CA ASP A 23 0.43 4.53 -6.55
C ASP A 23 1.28 5.45 -7.42
N ASP A 24 1.09 5.37 -8.73
CA ASP A 24 1.80 6.22 -9.70
C ASP A 24 1.32 7.68 -9.58
N GLU A 25 0.04 7.88 -9.21
CA GLU A 25 -0.53 9.20 -8.87
C GLU A 25 -0.02 9.77 -7.52
N GLY A 26 0.91 9.08 -6.85
CA GLY A 26 1.51 9.54 -5.60
C GLY A 26 0.72 9.20 -4.34
N TYR A 27 -0.42 8.52 -4.46
CA TYR A 27 -1.22 8.08 -3.32
C TYR A 27 -0.51 6.97 -2.53
N LEU A 28 -0.49 7.10 -1.20
CA LEU A 28 0.03 6.08 -0.31
C LEU A 28 -1.12 5.25 0.26
N TRP A 29 -1.07 3.95 0.02
CA TRP A 29 -2.03 3.00 0.54
C TRP A 29 -1.37 2.15 1.62
N ILE A 30 -2.04 2.04 2.76
CA ILE A 30 -1.56 1.24 3.88
C ILE A 30 -2.56 0.11 4.11
N LYS A 31 -2.09 -1.13 4.06
CA LYS A 31 -2.84 -2.31 4.50
C LYS A 31 -2.28 -2.77 5.83
N ARG A 32 -3.12 -2.89 6.84
CA ARG A 32 -2.71 -3.40 8.16
C ARG A 32 -3.49 -4.68 8.44
N TRP A 33 -2.81 -5.81 8.47
CA TRP A 33 -3.39 -7.12 8.75
C TRP A 33 -4.63 -7.39 7.87
N SER A 34 -5.74 -7.74 8.52
CA SER A 34 -7.05 -8.02 7.91
C SER A 34 -7.88 -6.75 7.66
N LYS A 35 -7.36 -5.56 7.96
CA LYS A 35 -8.10 -4.31 7.69
C LYS A 35 -8.05 -3.96 6.20
N PRO A 36 -9.14 -3.40 5.65
CA PRO A 36 -9.16 -2.94 4.27
C PRO A 36 -8.07 -1.89 4.03
N ARG A 37 -7.55 -1.86 2.81
CA ARG A 37 -6.53 -0.88 2.38
C ARG A 37 -7.08 0.52 2.62
N LYS A 38 -6.36 1.31 3.42
CA LYS A 38 -6.74 2.70 3.68
C LYS A 38 -5.89 3.61 2.80
N ARG A 39 -6.56 4.45 2.00
CA ARG A 39 -5.90 5.55 1.29
C ARG A 39 -5.48 6.58 2.34
N TRP A 40 -4.19 6.82 2.44
CA TRP A 40 -3.65 7.99 3.10
C TRP A 40 -3.33 9.00 2.00
N ARG A 41 -3.81 10.23 2.22
CA ARG A 41 -3.92 11.34 1.26
C ARG A 41 -2.71 11.49 0.35
#